data_AF-A0A1S2K2M4-F1
#
_entry.id   AF-A0A1S2K2M4-F1
#
_cell.length_a   1.000
_cell.length_b   1.000
_cell.length_c   1.000
_cell.angle_alpha   90.00
_cell.angle_beta   90.00
_cell.angle_gamma   90.00
#
_symmetry.space_group_name_H-M   'P 1'
#
loop_
_entity.id
_entity.type
_entity.pdbx_description
1 polymer ?
#
loop_
_entity_poly.entity_id
_entity_poly.type
_entity_poly.pdbx_seq_one_letter_code
_entity_poly.pdbx_strand_id
1 'polypeptide(L)'
;MAMPTIRPEDFGAVPGKDATEAFRKMFAAVDKGLRADAGGGVPVATTEILISGSYSVSDSIMRPVRGRAQGLTIRGHGKRASEIVMTGAAPLLVNQDRWMGVRWHDCSFRSTNPEARYLYSSSTGACQDWGWTNCEWRGRWQYGIGLDGPENSNTNSEMRFTGCHVNGGYDKAFLWSGMTPVHAQQDQFLNHWFSDCKVEYDYGDFVRFDKGGFIRVDGGSFIIKGQRPDGGVSRFFHFPTAGHYDSVQHLSVRAVRFELRNARSQVIRSRWSGHIVFDSCSDTALGFQAHSPGLIAHAYTNPGVVVYRHCDLVGKHAYHLTSSNRRRRIVYDACTRKNNRTAASFLVVDGGQAGATPPITHINDADGIT
;
A
#
# COMPACT_ATOMS: atom_id res chain seq x y z
N MET A 1 29.90 9.29 16.78
CA MET A 1 29.10 10.01 17.78
C MET A 1 27.65 9.61 17.58
N ALA A 2 26.90 9.33 18.65
CA ALA A 2 25.46 9.09 18.55
C ALA A 2 24.77 10.38 18.05
N MET A 3 23.76 10.25 17.18
CA MET A 3 22.96 11.40 16.77
C MET A 3 22.23 11.97 17.99
N PRO A 4 22.26 13.29 18.23
CA PRO A 4 21.41 13.92 19.24
C PRO A 4 19.96 13.51 19.10
N THR A 5 19.28 13.29 20.23
CA THR A 5 17.86 12.93 20.28
C THR A 5 17.05 14.09 20.81
N ILE A 6 15.92 14.39 20.16
CA ILE A 6 14.91 15.33 20.66
C ILE A 6 13.55 14.63 20.77
N ARG A 7 12.68 15.15 21.63
CA ARG A 7 11.36 14.59 21.91
C ARG A 7 10.27 15.66 21.83
N PRO A 8 9.00 15.30 21.56
CA PRO A 8 7.88 16.25 21.58
C PRO A 8 7.80 17.08 22.87
N GLU A 9 8.14 16.49 24.02
CA GLU A 9 8.10 17.13 25.34
C GLU A 9 9.11 18.26 25.48
N ASP A 10 10.26 18.18 24.80
CA ASP A 10 11.27 19.24 24.77
C ASP A 10 10.72 20.52 24.11
N PHE A 11 9.58 20.40 23.40
CA PHE A 11 8.84 21.48 22.74
C PHE A 11 7.46 21.73 23.36
N GLY A 12 7.19 21.16 24.54
CA GLY A 12 5.97 21.41 25.32
C GLY A 12 4.81 20.44 25.05
N ALA A 13 5.04 19.30 24.40
CA ALA A 13 4.01 18.27 24.29
C ALA A 13 3.70 17.69 25.68
N VAL A 14 2.41 17.55 25.98
CA VAL A 14 1.92 16.92 27.21
C VAL A 14 0.93 15.82 26.82
N PRO A 15 1.13 14.56 27.25
CA PRO A 15 0.19 13.48 26.99
C PRO A 15 -1.24 13.84 27.43
N GLY A 16 -2.23 13.45 26.63
CA GLY A 16 -3.65 13.78 26.86
C GLY A 16 -4.06 15.20 26.50
N LYS A 17 -3.13 16.08 26.11
CA LYS A 17 -3.43 17.37 25.48
C LYS A 17 -3.12 17.33 23.99
N ASP A 18 -3.66 18.29 23.25
CA ASP A 18 -3.29 18.49 21.86
C ASP A 18 -1.82 18.93 21.77
N ALA A 19 -1.01 18.10 21.14
CA ALA A 19 0.43 18.28 21.00
C ALA A 19 0.83 18.88 19.63
N THR A 20 -0.14 19.27 18.78
CA THR A 20 0.11 19.72 17.40
C THR A 20 1.21 20.78 17.31
N GLU A 21 1.13 21.84 18.11
CA GLU A 21 2.13 22.92 18.08
C GLU A 21 3.50 22.50 18.61
N ALA A 22 3.55 21.59 19.59
CA ALA A 22 4.82 21.05 20.08
C ALA A 22 5.52 20.22 19.00
N PHE A 23 4.79 19.36 18.30
CA PHE A 23 5.34 18.63 17.16
C PHE A 23 5.79 19.56 16.02
N ARG A 24 5.02 20.61 15.71
CA ARG A 24 5.42 21.60 14.68
C ARG A 24 6.73 22.29 15.03
N LYS A 25 6.91 22.69 16.30
CA LYS A 25 8.16 23.28 16.79
C LYS A 25 9.32 22.28 16.72
N MET A 26 9.07 21.01 17.05
CA MET A 26 10.05 19.94 16.95
C MET A 26 10.54 19.73 15.50
N PHE A 27 9.63 19.59 14.53
CA PHE A 27 10.02 19.47 13.12
C PHE A 27 10.75 20.71 12.61
N ALA A 28 10.33 21.91 13.01
CA ALA A 28 11.04 23.15 12.66
C ALA A 28 12.46 23.19 13.26
N ALA A 29 12.67 22.64 14.46
CA ALA A 29 14.00 22.53 15.06
C ALA A 29 14.90 21.55 14.29
N VAL A 30 14.36 20.43 13.79
CA VAL A 30 15.08 19.53 12.88
C VAL A 30 15.50 20.26 11.62
N ASP A 31 14.58 20.97 10.96
CA ASP A 31 14.88 21.74 9.74
C ASP A 31 16.00 22.78 9.98
N LYS A 32 15.96 23.48 11.12
CA LYS A 32 17.00 24.45 11.50
C LYS A 32 18.35 23.78 11.78
N GLY A 33 18.35 22.51 12.22
CA GLY A 33 19.52 21.72 12.55
C GLY A 33 20.16 20.97 11.37
N LEU A 34 19.61 21.11 10.16
CA LEU A 34 20.16 20.48 8.97
C LEU A 34 21.61 20.92 8.72
N ARG A 35 22.42 19.97 8.23
CA ARG A 35 23.80 20.23 7.84
C ARG A 35 24.00 19.94 6.37
N ALA A 36 24.94 20.66 5.75
CA ALA A 36 25.37 20.33 4.41
C ALA A 36 25.85 18.86 4.39
N ASP A 37 25.44 18.13 3.38
CA ASP A 37 26.02 16.82 3.12
C ASP A 37 27.51 16.98 2.78
N ALA A 38 28.34 16.06 3.28
CA ALA A 38 29.79 16.16 3.12
C ALA A 38 30.24 16.13 1.65
N GLY A 39 29.42 15.56 0.75
CA GLY A 39 29.64 15.53 -0.69
C GLY A 39 29.01 16.69 -1.47
N GLY A 40 28.45 17.71 -0.80
CA GLY A 40 27.74 18.81 -1.47
C GLY A 40 26.32 18.48 -1.93
N GLY A 41 25.73 17.41 -1.41
CA GLY A 41 24.38 16.95 -1.72
C GLY A 41 23.25 17.63 -0.92
N VAL A 42 22.10 16.97 -0.88
CA VAL A 42 20.91 17.42 -0.14
C VAL A 42 21.22 17.49 1.37
N PRO A 43 20.87 18.58 2.07
CA PRO A 43 21.13 18.71 3.51
C PRO A 43 20.57 17.54 4.34
N VAL A 44 21.34 17.08 5.32
CA VAL A 44 21.05 15.90 6.14
C VAL A 44 20.52 16.28 7.51
N ALA A 45 19.51 15.54 8.00
CA ALA A 45 19.09 15.58 9.38
C ALA A 45 20.22 15.06 10.28
N THR A 46 20.52 15.80 11.34
CA THR A 46 21.55 15.44 12.33
C THR A 46 20.96 15.07 13.69
N THR A 47 19.65 14.93 13.77
CA THR A 47 18.92 14.70 15.00
C THR A 47 17.89 13.60 14.78
N GLU A 48 17.80 12.68 15.74
CA GLU A 48 16.74 11.68 15.81
C GLU A 48 15.56 12.22 16.63
N ILE A 49 14.33 11.97 16.17
CA ILE A 49 13.12 12.21 16.96
C ILE A 49 12.76 10.93 17.73
N LEU A 50 12.60 11.04 19.05
CA LEU A 50 12.08 9.97 19.90
C LEU A 50 10.64 10.29 20.35
N ILE A 51 9.70 9.41 19.99
CA ILE A 51 8.33 9.43 20.47
C ILE A 51 8.24 8.51 21.69
N SER A 52 8.12 9.09 22.87
CA SER A 52 8.18 8.40 24.17
C SER A 52 6.83 7.96 24.74
N GLY A 53 5.71 8.36 24.12
CA GLY A 53 4.38 8.17 24.68
C GLY A 53 3.26 8.33 23.66
N SER A 54 2.04 8.54 24.16
CA SER A 54 0.84 8.75 23.33
C SER A 54 0.44 10.23 23.28
N TYR A 55 0.38 10.78 22.08
CA TYR A 55 0.09 12.19 21.85
C TYR A 55 -1.09 12.36 20.91
N SER A 56 -2.06 13.20 21.28
CA SER A 56 -3.14 13.59 20.38
C SER A 56 -2.74 14.83 19.59
N VAL A 57 -3.08 14.87 18.31
CA VAL A 57 -2.82 16.01 17.41
C VAL A 57 -4.06 16.25 16.55
N SER A 58 -4.43 17.51 16.36
CA SER A 58 -5.64 17.93 15.66
C SER A 58 -5.39 18.41 14.23
N ASP A 59 -4.13 18.51 13.80
CA ASP A 59 -3.76 19.01 12.48
C ASP A 59 -2.37 18.49 12.06
N SER A 60 -1.92 18.83 10.84
CA SER A 60 -0.63 18.42 10.29
C SER A 60 0.53 18.80 11.22
N ILE A 61 1.33 17.79 11.59
CA ILE A 61 2.53 17.95 12.41
C ILE A 61 3.79 18.18 11.57
N MET A 62 3.87 17.55 10.40
CA MET A 62 4.89 17.80 9.38
C MET A 62 4.23 18.60 8.26
N ARG A 63 4.67 19.85 8.08
CA ARG A 63 4.11 20.80 7.10
C ARG A 63 5.08 21.03 5.94
N PRO A 64 4.61 21.48 4.77
CA PRO A 64 5.48 21.85 3.66
C PRO A 64 6.50 22.90 4.05
N VAL A 65 7.76 22.65 3.69
CA VAL A 65 8.89 23.58 3.83
C VAL A 65 9.65 23.56 2.51
N ARG A 66 10.11 24.72 2.04
CA ARG A 66 10.86 24.83 0.78
C ARG A 66 12.25 24.20 0.88
N GLY A 67 12.74 23.71 -0.25
CA GLY A 67 14.06 23.10 -0.39
C GLY A 67 14.06 21.62 -0.02
N ARG A 68 15.15 20.91 -0.32
CA ARG A 68 15.28 19.46 -0.07
C ARG A 68 16.03 19.18 1.23
N ALA A 69 15.70 18.07 1.88
CA ALA A 69 16.37 17.53 3.05
C ALA A 69 16.29 16.00 3.04
N GLN A 70 17.21 15.33 3.74
CA GLN A 70 17.26 13.87 3.77
C GLN A 70 17.66 13.28 5.12
N GLY A 71 17.37 11.99 5.30
CA GLY A 71 17.89 11.18 6.41
C GLY A 71 17.19 11.36 7.75
N LEU A 72 15.96 11.89 7.76
CA LEU A 72 15.19 12.06 9.00
C LEU A 72 14.84 10.69 9.62
N THR A 73 15.22 10.49 10.88
CA THR A 73 14.88 9.28 11.64
C THR A 73 13.94 9.62 12.80
N ILE A 74 12.84 8.88 12.89
CA ILE A 74 11.85 8.94 13.97
C ILE A 74 11.69 7.53 14.57
N ARG A 75 11.78 7.44 15.89
CA ARG A 75 11.73 6.17 16.63
C ARG A 75 10.75 6.25 17.80
N GLY A 76 10.08 5.14 18.10
CA GLY A 76 9.36 4.93 19.35
C GLY A 76 9.93 3.77 20.18
N HIS A 77 9.22 3.41 21.25
CA HIS A 77 9.52 2.31 22.15
C HIS A 77 8.76 1.02 21.81
N GLY A 78 7.97 1.03 20.74
CA GLY A 78 7.16 -0.09 20.28
C GLY A 78 5.77 0.35 19.87
N LYS A 79 5.11 -0.52 19.09
CA LYS A 79 3.68 -0.36 18.73
C LYS A 79 2.86 -0.13 20.01
N ARG A 80 1.99 0.87 19.99
CA ARG A 80 1.07 1.27 21.08
C ARG A 80 1.72 1.79 22.36
N ALA A 81 3.03 1.63 22.55
CA ALA A 81 3.78 2.34 23.59
C ALA A 81 4.07 3.79 23.15
N SER A 82 4.43 3.95 21.88
CA SER A 82 4.66 5.24 21.23
C SER A 82 3.60 5.47 20.16
N GLU A 83 2.67 6.38 20.39
CA GLU A 83 1.51 6.59 19.53
C GLU A 83 1.25 8.06 19.21
N ILE A 84 0.92 8.35 17.95
CA ILE A 84 0.34 9.62 17.54
C ILE A 84 -1.12 9.38 17.15
N VAL A 85 -2.03 10.08 17.84
CA VAL A 85 -3.47 10.00 17.64
C VAL A 85 -3.94 11.22 16.87
N MET A 86 -4.33 11.04 15.61
CA MET A 86 -4.89 12.11 14.77
C MET A 86 -6.39 12.28 15.07
N THR A 87 -6.79 13.47 15.51
CA THR A 87 -8.18 13.81 15.81
C THR A 87 -8.83 14.71 14.75
N GLY A 88 -8.02 15.44 13.97
CA GLY A 88 -8.49 16.28 12.87
C GLY A 88 -8.57 15.57 11.52
N ALA A 89 -8.99 16.31 10.50
CA ALA A 89 -9.20 15.80 9.14
C ALA A 89 -8.01 16.04 8.18
N ALA A 90 -7.03 16.84 8.57
CA ALA A 90 -5.85 17.12 7.75
C ALA A 90 -4.96 15.87 7.59
N PRO A 91 -4.08 15.81 6.57
CA PRO A 91 -2.99 14.85 6.58
C PRO A 91 -2.08 15.08 7.79
N LEU A 92 -1.77 14.03 8.55
CA LEU A 92 -0.85 14.12 9.69
C LEU A 92 0.54 14.59 9.22
N LEU A 93 1.00 14.02 8.11
CA LEU A 93 2.26 14.36 7.45
C LEU A 93 1.98 14.91 6.05
N VAL A 94 2.62 16.03 5.73
CA VAL A 94 2.62 16.61 4.38
C VAL A 94 4.06 16.79 3.92
N ASN A 95 4.44 16.05 2.88
CA ASN A 95 5.75 16.13 2.24
C ASN A 95 5.60 16.68 0.82
N GLN A 96 6.15 17.87 0.54
CA GLN A 96 6.08 18.50 -0.78
C GLN A 96 7.49 18.76 -1.30
N ASP A 97 8.07 17.77 -1.97
CA ASP A 97 9.46 17.75 -2.48
C ASP A 97 10.52 18.08 -1.40
N ARG A 98 10.19 17.84 -0.12
CA ARG A 98 11.07 18.19 1.02
C ARG A 98 11.97 17.03 1.42
N TRP A 99 11.39 15.98 1.99
CA TRP A 99 12.12 14.92 2.66
C TRP A 99 12.33 13.68 1.80
N MET A 100 13.57 13.20 1.80
CA MET A 100 14.04 11.93 1.23
C MET A 100 14.64 11.05 2.35
N GLY A 101 14.68 9.74 2.19
CA GLY A 101 15.41 8.90 3.15
C GLY A 101 14.79 8.88 4.57
N VAL A 102 13.48 9.06 4.71
CA VAL A 102 12.81 9.13 6.03
C VAL A 102 12.67 7.73 6.61
N ARG A 103 12.92 7.58 7.91
CA ARG A 103 12.81 6.30 8.64
C ARG A 103 11.91 6.44 9.85
N TRP A 104 10.89 5.60 9.91
CA TRP A 104 10.01 5.43 11.07
C TRP A 104 10.22 4.07 11.69
N HIS A 105 10.38 4.04 13.02
CA HIS A 105 10.61 2.83 13.79
C HIS A 105 9.65 2.75 14.98
N ASP A 106 9.14 1.54 15.25
CA ASP A 106 8.62 1.16 16.56
C ASP A 106 7.55 2.10 17.14
N CYS A 107 6.60 2.54 16.33
CA CYS A 107 5.54 3.45 16.75
C CYS A 107 4.19 3.12 16.11
N SER A 108 3.15 3.84 16.54
CA SER A 108 1.78 3.66 16.05
C SER A 108 1.12 4.96 15.68
N PHE A 109 0.22 4.87 14.72
CA PHE A 109 -0.63 5.95 14.27
C PHE A 109 -2.07 5.50 14.39
N ARG A 110 -2.90 6.32 15.03
CA ARG A 110 -4.33 6.04 15.14
C ARG A 110 -5.13 7.26 14.76
N SER A 111 -6.11 7.09 13.90
CA SER A 111 -7.08 8.16 13.63
C SER A 111 -8.40 7.90 14.34
N THR A 112 -8.97 8.95 14.93
CA THR A 112 -10.36 8.96 15.42
C THR A 112 -11.31 9.68 14.45
N ASN A 113 -10.79 10.22 13.34
CA ASN A 113 -11.56 10.95 12.34
C ASN A 113 -11.45 10.24 10.97
N PRO A 114 -12.56 9.78 10.37
CA PRO A 114 -12.52 9.07 9.09
C PRO A 114 -12.00 9.92 7.93
N GLU A 115 -12.01 11.25 8.03
CA GLU A 115 -11.45 12.15 7.00
C GLU A 115 -9.92 12.34 7.12
N ALA A 116 -9.33 11.90 8.24
CA ALA A 116 -7.91 12.02 8.46
C ALA A 116 -7.10 11.22 7.44
N ARG A 117 -5.90 11.70 7.16
CA ARG A 117 -4.94 11.06 6.25
C ARG A 117 -3.61 10.93 6.98
N TYR A 118 -2.86 9.85 6.77
CA TYR A 118 -1.58 9.71 7.47
C TYR A 118 -0.47 10.51 6.77
N LEU A 119 -0.24 10.31 5.48
CA LEU A 119 0.77 11.03 4.70
C LEU A 119 0.19 11.48 3.36
N TYR A 120 0.37 12.74 3.01
CA TYR A 120 0.27 13.23 1.65
C TYR A 120 1.68 13.57 1.14
N SER A 121 2.08 12.97 0.02
CA SER A 121 3.38 13.21 -0.62
C SER A 121 3.19 13.68 -2.06
N SER A 122 3.77 14.85 -2.36
CA SER A 122 3.83 15.43 -3.70
C SER A 122 5.26 15.71 -4.09
N SER A 123 5.68 15.36 -5.30
CA SER A 123 7.12 15.35 -5.61
C SER A 123 7.46 15.50 -7.08
N THR A 124 8.44 16.34 -7.36
CA THR A 124 8.98 16.61 -8.71
C THR A 124 10.47 16.26 -8.79
N GLY A 125 10.91 15.32 -7.93
CA GLY A 125 12.26 14.76 -8.00
C GLY A 125 12.94 14.49 -6.66
N ALA A 126 12.29 14.72 -5.51
CA ALA A 126 12.91 14.48 -4.21
C ALA A 126 12.29 13.31 -3.44
N CYS A 127 10.97 13.23 -3.32
CA CYS A 127 10.34 12.33 -2.33
C CYS A 127 10.57 10.86 -2.68
N GLN A 128 11.59 10.26 -2.09
CA GLN A 128 11.93 8.86 -2.30
C GLN A 128 12.59 8.26 -1.06
N ASP A 129 12.70 6.94 -1.07
CA ASP A 129 13.37 6.14 -0.05
C ASP A 129 12.76 6.39 1.34
N TRP A 130 11.45 6.19 1.48
CA TRP A 130 10.78 6.24 2.79
C TRP A 130 10.64 4.83 3.37
N GLY A 131 10.95 4.67 4.65
CA GLY A 131 10.96 3.37 5.31
C GLY A 131 10.18 3.36 6.62
N TRP A 132 9.36 2.33 6.82
CA TRP A 132 8.66 2.04 8.07
C TRP A 132 9.03 0.64 8.55
N THR A 133 9.55 0.54 9.77
CA THR A 133 9.88 -0.73 10.40
C THR A 133 9.11 -0.88 11.71
N ASN A 134 8.42 -2.01 11.86
CA ASN A 134 7.65 -2.33 13.06
C ASN A 134 6.65 -1.21 13.46
N CYS A 135 6.05 -0.53 12.48
CA CYS A 135 5.02 0.48 12.70
C CYS A 135 3.61 -0.13 12.68
N GLU A 136 2.63 0.53 13.29
CA GLU A 136 1.22 0.12 13.24
C GLU A 136 0.30 1.29 12.88
N TRP A 137 -0.70 1.04 12.03
CA TRP A 137 -1.80 1.98 11.75
C TRP A 137 -3.11 1.40 12.24
N ARG A 138 -3.94 2.21 12.90
CA ARG A 138 -5.25 1.83 13.46
C ARG A 138 -6.29 2.94 13.27
N GLY A 139 -7.55 2.63 13.57
CA GLY A 139 -8.64 3.60 13.52
C GLY A 139 -9.20 3.77 12.11
N ARG A 140 -9.84 4.91 11.82
CA ARG A 140 -10.44 5.16 10.50
C ARG A 140 -9.70 6.26 9.77
N TRP A 141 -9.33 6.00 8.52
CA TRP A 141 -8.60 6.92 7.67
C TRP A 141 -9.29 7.07 6.33
N GLN A 142 -9.18 8.25 5.72
CA GLN A 142 -9.55 8.40 4.32
C GLN A 142 -8.58 7.60 3.47
N TYR A 143 -7.28 7.78 3.73
CA TYR A 143 -6.19 6.93 3.26
C TYR A 143 -5.01 6.97 4.23
N GLY A 144 -4.16 5.95 4.18
CA GLY A 144 -2.89 5.97 4.91
C GLY A 144 -1.92 6.94 4.22
N ILE A 145 -1.36 6.55 3.10
CA ILE A 145 -0.36 7.29 2.34
C ILE A 145 -0.95 7.59 0.95
N GLY A 146 -0.99 8.87 0.59
CA GLY A 146 -1.39 9.36 -0.73
C GLY A 146 -0.19 9.91 -1.48
N LEU A 147 0.06 9.41 -2.69
CA LEU A 147 1.13 9.85 -3.58
C LEU A 147 0.51 10.55 -4.79
N ASP A 148 0.89 11.81 -4.97
CA ASP A 148 0.33 12.68 -5.99
C ASP A 148 1.38 13.70 -6.46
N GLY A 149 0.94 14.68 -7.24
CA GLY A 149 1.70 15.87 -7.56
C GLY A 149 1.22 16.53 -8.85
N PRO A 150 1.86 17.64 -9.25
CA PRO A 150 1.56 18.32 -10.51
C PRO A 150 1.85 17.43 -11.73
N GLU A 151 1.53 17.93 -12.92
CA GLU A 151 1.70 17.20 -14.19
C GLU A 151 3.13 16.65 -14.43
N ASN A 152 4.15 17.35 -13.95
CA ASN A 152 5.56 16.93 -14.05
C ASN A 152 6.04 16.07 -12.87
N SER A 153 5.14 15.63 -11.98
CA SER A 153 5.47 14.81 -10.82
C SER A 153 5.93 13.43 -11.24
N ASN A 154 7.18 13.10 -10.91
CA ASN A 154 7.92 11.97 -11.48
C ASN A 154 8.67 11.15 -10.44
N THR A 155 8.41 11.38 -9.15
CA THR A 155 9.11 10.72 -8.05
C THR A 155 8.13 10.64 -6.89
N ASN A 156 8.03 9.49 -6.24
CA ASN A 156 7.31 9.21 -4.99
C ASN A 156 7.58 7.73 -4.74
N SER A 157 8.87 7.41 -4.74
CA SER A 157 9.35 6.07 -5.08
C SER A 157 10.11 5.46 -3.93
N GLU A 158 10.38 4.17 -4.02
CA GLU A 158 11.25 3.46 -3.07
C GLU A 158 10.68 3.44 -1.64
N MET A 159 9.37 3.18 -1.50
CA MET A 159 8.73 3.07 -0.19
C MET A 159 8.84 1.65 0.35
N ARG A 160 9.29 1.49 1.59
CA ARG A 160 9.54 0.18 2.23
C ARG A 160 8.79 0.03 3.55
N PHE A 161 8.13 -1.11 3.72
CA PHE A 161 7.41 -1.48 4.93
C PHE A 161 7.90 -2.85 5.41
N THR A 162 8.43 -2.93 6.62
CA THR A 162 8.98 -4.17 7.19
C THR A 162 8.35 -4.45 8.55
N GLY A 163 7.75 -5.63 8.71
CA GLY A 163 7.13 -6.06 9.98
C GLY A 163 5.99 -5.14 10.45
N CYS A 164 5.39 -4.38 9.53
CA CYS A 164 4.36 -3.40 9.83
C CYS A 164 3.00 -4.06 10.06
N HIS A 165 2.12 -3.39 10.81
CA HIS A 165 0.73 -3.81 11.01
C HIS A 165 -0.22 -2.73 10.50
N VAL A 166 -0.92 -3.02 9.40
CA VAL A 166 -1.93 -2.14 8.83
C VAL A 166 -3.30 -2.63 9.29
N ASN A 167 -3.98 -1.85 10.12
CA ASN A 167 -5.27 -2.18 10.71
C ASN A 167 -6.24 -0.97 10.63
N GLY A 168 -7.49 -1.17 11.05
CA GLY A 168 -8.52 -0.14 11.01
C GLY A 168 -9.37 -0.19 9.74
N GLY A 169 -9.93 0.95 9.31
CA GLY A 169 -10.73 1.07 8.10
C GLY A 169 -10.25 2.21 7.20
N TYR A 170 -10.28 1.99 5.88
CA TYR A 170 -9.81 2.95 4.88
C TYR A 170 -10.90 3.25 3.85
N ASP A 171 -11.30 4.51 3.72
CA ASP A 171 -12.33 4.90 2.74
C ASP A 171 -11.84 4.81 1.30
N LYS A 172 -10.52 4.93 1.09
CA LYS A 172 -9.84 4.74 -0.20
C LYS A 172 -8.88 3.56 -0.12
N ALA A 173 -7.68 3.77 0.40
CA ALA A 173 -6.66 2.73 0.52
C ALA A 173 -5.66 3.00 1.66
N PHE A 174 -4.89 1.99 2.09
CA PHE A 174 -3.72 2.25 2.93
C PHE A 174 -2.64 2.97 2.14
N LEU A 175 -2.25 2.51 0.95
CA LEU A 175 -1.36 3.23 0.03
C LEU A 175 -2.09 3.52 -1.27
N TRP A 176 -2.26 4.81 -1.60
CA TRP A 176 -2.91 5.28 -2.82
C TRP A 176 -1.92 6.05 -3.68
N SER A 177 -1.49 5.45 -4.78
CA SER A 177 -0.57 6.05 -5.75
C SER A 177 -1.33 6.58 -6.97
N GLY A 178 -0.92 7.76 -7.43
CA GLY A 178 -1.42 8.31 -8.68
C GLY A 178 -2.76 9.02 -8.54
N MET A 179 -2.96 9.77 -7.45
CA MET A 179 -4.27 10.31 -7.08
C MET A 179 -4.88 11.24 -8.15
N THR A 180 -4.03 11.78 -9.04
CA THR A 180 -4.44 12.56 -10.21
C THR A 180 -4.09 11.82 -11.51
N PRO A 181 -4.87 10.78 -11.89
CA PRO A 181 -4.48 9.82 -12.93
C PRO A 181 -4.40 10.38 -14.36
N VAL A 182 -4.87 11.62 -14.57
CA VAL A 182 -4.66 12.35 -15.83
C VAL A 182 -3.19 12.72 -16.08
N HIS A 183 -2.37 12.75 -15.02
CA HIS A 183 -0.94 13.04 -15.13
C HIS A 183 -0.14 11.77 -15.38
N ALA A 184 0.14 11.49 -16.65
CA ALA A 184 0.86 10.28 -17.06
C ALA A 184 2.26 10.15 -16.42
N GLN A 185 2.92 11.27 -16.11
CA GLN A 185 4.24 11.28 -15.48
C GLN A 185 4.28 10.60 -14.11
N GLN A 186 3.13 10.54 -13.41
CA GLN A 186 3.00 9.84 -12.13
C GLN A 186 3.20 8.32 -12.25
N ASP A 187 3.29 7.77 -13.48
CA ASP A 187 3.76 6.39 -13.70
C ASP A 187 5.19 6.13 -13.20
N GLN A 188 5.98 7.19 -12.97
CA GLN A 188 7.31 7.07 -12.37
C GLN A 188 7.29 6.92 -10.83
N PHE A 189 6.11 6.85 -10.20
CA PHE A 189 5.99 6.47 -8.80
C PHE A 189 6.18 4.96 -8.67
N LEU A 190 7.41 4.55 -8.39
CA LEU A 190 7.86 3.17 -8.56
C LEU A 190 8.48 2.62 -7.28
N ASN A 191 8.64 1.30 -7.24
CA ASN A 191 9.38 0.58 -6.23
C ASN A 191 8.78 0.68 -4.82
N HIS A 192 7.80 -0.18 -4.55
CA HIS A 192 7.12 -0.29 -3.26
C HIS A 192 7.30 -1.70 -2.72
N TRP A 193 7.87 -1.83 -1.51
CA TRP A 193 8.20 -3.11 -0.91
C TRP A 193 7.49 -3.31 0.42
N PHE A 194 6.85 -4.46 0.57
CA PHE A 194 6.21 -4.89 1.80
C PHE A 194 6.79 -6.25 2.20
N SER A 195 7.36 -6.34 3.39
CA SER A 195 7.99 -7.56 3.91
C SER A 195 7.44 -7.89 5.29
N ASP A 196 6.96 -9.11 5.46
CA ASP A 196 6.46 -9.67 6.72
C ASP A 196 5.41 -8.80 7.42
N CYS A 197 4.58 -8.14 6.61
CA CYS A 197 3.53 -7.25 7.11
C CYS A 197 2.28 -8.03 7.52
N LYS A 198 1.60 -7.54 8.54
CA LYS A 198 0.23 -7.95 8.88
C LYS A 198 -0.72 -6.90 8.35
N VAL A 199 -1.66 -7.30 7.51
CA VAL A 199 -2.63 -6.42 6.88
C VAL A 199 -4.01 -6.90 7.30
N GLU A 200 -4.58 -6.29 8.32
CA GLU A 200 -5.83 -6.72 8.95
C GLU A 200 -6.77 -5.53 9.12
N TYR A 201 -7.52 -5.17 8.08
CA TYR A 201 -8.41 -4.02 8.10
C TYR A 201 -9.88 -4.44 8.01
N ASP A 202 -10.76 -3.58 8.52
CA ASP A 202 -12.20 -3.77 8.52
C ASP A 202 -12.74 -3.59 7.10
N TYR A 203 -12.30 -2.56 6.38
CA TYR A 203 -12.65 -2.30 4.99
C TYR A 203 -11.67 -1.36 4.29
N GLY A 204 -11.72 -1.32 2.95
CA GLY A 204 -10.89 -0.47 2.11
C GLY A 204 -10.03 -1.25 1.11
N ASP A 205 -9.11 -0.55 0.45
CA ASP A 205 -8.06 -1.20 -0.33
C ASP A 205 -6.73 -1.20 0.45
N PHE A 206 -5.89 -2.23 0.34
CA PHE A 206 -4.54 -2.17 0.93
C PHE A 206 -3.62 -1.30 0.07
N VAL A 207 -3.42 -1.67 -1.19
CA VAL A 207 -2.74 -0.81 -2.18
C VAL A 207 -3.67 -0.50 -3.35
N ARG A 208 -3.76 0.78 -3.70
CA ARG A 208 -4.48 1.29 -4.85
C ARG A 208 -3.53 2.11 -5.72
N PHE A 209 -3.34 1.70 -6.97
CA PHE A 209 -2.43 2.38 -7.90
C PHE A 209 -3.20 2.78 -9.15
N ASP A 210 -3.59 4.05 -9.20
CA ASP A 210 -4.25 4.67 -10.35
C ASP A 210 -3.21 5.14 -11.38
N LYS A 211 -1.99 5.48 -10.91
CA LYS A 211 -0.73 5.67 -11.65
C LYS A 211 0.45 5.17 -10.81
N GLY A 212 1.56 4.92 -11.48
CA GLY A 212 2.75 4.31 -10.87
C GLY A 212 2.62 2.80 -10.77
N GLY A 213 3.72 2.10 -10.49
CA GLY A 213 3.66 0.66 -10.28
C GLY A 213 4.98 -0.08 -10.40
N PHE A 214 5.51 -0.48 -9.26
CA PHE A 214 6.42 -1.62 -9.17
C PHE A 214 6.34 -2.10 -7.73
N ILE A 215 5.56 -3.15 -7.48
CA ILE A 215 5.15 -3.55 -6.15
C ILE A 215 5.69 -4.95 -5.88
N ARG A 216 6.32 -5.13 -4.73
CA ARG A 216 6.73 -6.44 -4.22
C ARG A 216 6.19 -6.64 -2.81
N VAL A 217 5.52 -7.76 -2.61
CA VAL A 217 5.01 -8.21 -1.32
C VAL A 217 5.63 -9.57 -1.01
N ASP A 218 6.21 -9.70 0.18
CA ASP A 218 6.94 -10.89 0.59
C ASP A 218 6.53 -11.29 2.01
N GLY A 219 5.85 -12.43 2.14
CA GLY A 219 5.35 -12.94 3.40
C GLY A 219 4.19 -12.13 4.01
N GLY A 220 3.70 -12.61 5.14
CA GLY A 220 2.69 -11.91 5.95
C GLY A 220 1.30 -12.55 5.98
N SER A 221 0.41 -11.91 6.75
CA SER A 221 -0.98 -12.34 6.96
C SER A 221 -1.93 -11.21 6.53
N PHE A 222 -2.80 -11.50 5.57
CA PHE A 222 -3.62 -10.49 4.89
C PHE A 222 -5.10 -10.85 5.06
N ILE A 223 -5.84 -10.05 5.82
CA ILE A 223 -7.23 -10.32 6.25
C ILE A 223 -8.10 -9.09 6.01
N ILE A 224 -9.19 -9.27 5.26
CA ILE A 224 -10.28 -8.27 5.19
C ILE A 224 -11.36 -8.72 6.17
N LYS A 225 -11.42 -8.08 7.34
CA LYS A 225 -12.26 -8.53 8.45
C LYS A 225 -13.75 -8.22 8.28
N GLY A 226 -14.08 -7.11 7.61
CA GLY A 226 -15.44 -6.59 7.50
C GLY A 226 -15.82 -6.15 6.09
N GLN A 227 -16.85 -5.31 6.01
CA GLN A 227 -17.40 -4.79 4.77
C GLN A 227 -17.37 -3.26 4.76
N ARG A 228 -17.26 -2.67 3.58
CA ARG A 228 -17.34 -1.22 3.43
C ARG A 228 -18.73 -0.73 3.85
N PRO A 229 -18.84 0.41 4.58
CA PRO A 229 -20.13 0.98 4.94
C PRO A 229 -21.01 1.33 3.72
N ASP A 230 -20.39 1.69 2.59
CA ASP A 230 -21.09 2.00 1.33
C ASP A 230 -21.50 0.75 0.54
N GLY A 231 -21.24 -0.45 1.08
CA GLY A 231 -21.51 -1.71 0.42
C GLY A 231 -20.57 -2.03 -0.74
N GLY A 232 -19.52 -1.23 -0.96
CA GLY A 232 -18.50 -1.52 -1.94
C GLY A 232 -17.63 -2.72 -1.58
N VAL A 233 -16.70 -3.04 -2.48
CA VAL A 233 -15.78 -4.18 -2.36
C VAL A 233 -14.43 -3.71 -1.82
N SER A 234 -13.92 -4.43 -0.82
CA SER A 234 -12.58 -4.24 -0.25
C SER A 234 -11.55 -5.14 -0.95
N ARG A 235 -10.31 -4.68 -1.13
CA ARG A 235 -9.30 -5.38 -1.95
C ARG A 235 -7.90 -5.29 -1.38
N PHE A 236 -7.08 -6.33 -1.51
CA PHE A 236 -5.65 -6.17 -1.23
C PHE A 236 -4.94 -5.36 -2.32
N PHE A 237 -5.24 -5.63 -3.58
CA PHE A 237 -4.62 -4.95 -4.73
C PHE A 237 -5.70 -4.36 -5.65
N HIS A 238 -5.66 -3.04 -5.86
CA HIS A 238 -6.62 -2.35 -6.71
C HIS A 238 -5.92 -1.46 -7.75
N PHE A 239 -5.96 -1.86 -9.01
CA PHE A 239 -5.31 -1.14 -10.12
C PHE A 239 -6.38 -0.73 -11.15
N PRO A 240 -7.13 0.35 -10.91
CA PRO A 240 -8.36 0.67 -11.64
C PRO A 240 -8.15 1.40 -12.97
N THR A 241 -6.92 1.77 -13.30
CA THR A 241 -6.59 2.56 -14.49
C THR A 241 -5.88 1.68 -15.52
N ALA A 242 -6.17 1.94 -16.80
CA ALA A 242 -5.45 1.36 -17.93
C ALA A 242 -4.63 2.47 -18.61
N GLY A 243 -3.77 2.11 -19.56
CA GLY A 243 -2.97 3.10 -20.30
C GLY A 243 -1.85 3.68 -19.43
N HIS A 244 -0.95 2.81 -19.01
CA HIS A 244 0.30 3.18 -18.34
C HIS A 244 1.47 3.02 -19.30
N TYR A 245 2.58 3.69 -19.02
CA TYR A 245 3.83 3.45 -19.74
C TYR A 245 4.34 2.00 -19.56
N ASP A 246 5.20 1.56 -20.47
CA ASP A 246 5.82 0.24 -20.36
C ASP A 246 6.70 0.17 -19.10
N SER A 247 6.88 -1.04 -18.53
CA SER A 247 7.68 -1.34 -17.31
C SER A 247 7.18 -0.84 -15.95
N VAL A 248 6.17 0.03 -15.91
CA VAL A 248 5.61 0.60 -14.66
C VAL A 248 4.40 -0.17 -14.11
N GLN A 249 4.19 -1.39 -14.58
CA GLN A 249 3.03 -2.22 -14.22
C GLN A 249 3.53 -3.57 -13.75
N HIS A 250 4.14 -3.61 -12.57
CA HIS A 250 4.68 -4.84 -11.99
C HIS A 250 4.14 -5.09 -10.59
N LEU A 251 3.57 -6.28 -10.37
CA LEU A 251 3.21 -6.80 -9.05
C LEU A 251 3.83 -8.19 -8.88
N SER A 252 4.58 -8.39 -7.80
CA SER A 252 5.04 -9.70 -7.35
C SER A 252 4.64 -9.92 -5.91
N VAL A 253 3.90 -10.99 -5.65
CA VAL A 253 3.41 -11.38 -4.34
C VAL A 253 3.89 -12.79 -4.03
N ARG A 254 4.57 -12.97 -2.91
CA ARG A 254 5.16 -14.24 -2.53
C ARG A 254 4.80 -14.61 -1.10
N ALA A 255 4.45 -15.88 -0.87
CA ALA A 255 4.28 -16.47 0.46
C ALA A 255 3.24 -15.74 1.35
N VAL A 256 2.18 -15.18 0.74
CA VAL A 256 1.11 -14.49 1.47
C VAL A 256 -0.08 -15.42 1.69
N ARG A 257 -0.60 -15.44 2.92
CA ARG A 257 -1.90 -16.03 3.22
C ARG A 257 -2.98 -14.94 3.28
N PHE A 258 -4.00 -15.08 2.45
CA PHE A 258 -5.16 -14.20 2.36
C PHE A 258 -6.38 -14.82 3.06
N GLU A 259 -7.19 -13.99 3.70
CA GLU A 259 -8.49 -14.36 4.25
C GLU A 259 -9.60 -13.43 3.72
N LEU A 260 -10.42 -13.95 2.81
CA LEU A 260 -11.57 -13.25 2.23
C LEU A 260 -12.85 -13.53 3.06
N ARG A 261 -13.07 -12.75 4.12
CA ARG A 261 -14.10 -13.05 5.12
C ARG A 261 -15.55 -12.83 4.71
N ASN A 262 -15.80 -12.29 3.52
CA ASN A 262 -17.16 -12.06 3.04
C ASN A 262 -17.20 -11.96 1.51
N ALA A 263 -18.41 -12.00 0.95
CA ALA A 263 -18.67 -11.96 -0.50
C ALA A 263 -18.19 -10.69 -1.22
N ARG A 264 -17.81 -9.64 -0.47
CA ARG A 264 -17.37 -8.33 -0.99
C ARG A 264 -15.88 -8.08 -0.70
N SER A 265 -15.09 -9.14 -0.62
CA SER A 265 -13.64 -9.11 -0.46
C SER A 265 -12.96 -9.72 -1.68
N GLN A 266 -11.90 -9.09 -2.18
CA GLN A 266 -11.08 -9.62 -3.28
C GLN A 266 -9.59 -9.57 -2.95
N VAL A 267 -8.82 -10.49 -3.52
CA VAL A 267 -7.36 -10.36 -3.53
C VAL A 267 -6.97 -9.22 -4.45
N ILE A 268 -7.44 -9.24 -5.70
CA ILE A 268 -7.03 -8.27 -6.70
C ILE A 268 -8.16 -7.89 -7.67
N ARG A 269 -8.19 -6.61 -8.03
CA ARG A 269 -8.88 -6.09 -9.21
C ARG A 269 -7.90 -5.25 -10.02
N SER A 270 -7.63 -5.62 -11.26
CA SER A 270 -6.59 -4.97 -12.07
C SER A 270 -7.01 -4.70 -13.51
N ARG A 271 -6.66 -3.51 -14.01
CA ARG A 271 -6.66 -3.14 -15.43
C ARG A 271 -5.24 -2.95 -15.98
N TRP A 272 -4.22 -3.36 -15.22
CA TRP A 272 -2.85 -3.33 -15.69
C TRP A 272 -2.61 -4.36 -16.78
N SER A 273 -1.88 -3.95 -17.81
CA SER A 273 -1.46 -4.79 -18.94
C SER A 273 -0.01 -5.26 -18.82
N GLY A 274 0.62 -5.07 -17.65
CA GLY A 274 1.99 -5.47 -17.35
C GLY A 274 2.12 -6.88 -16.80
N HIS A 275 2.91 -7.04 -15.74
CA HIS A 275 3.29 -8.33 -15.15
C HIS A 275 2.80 -8.47 -13.71
N ILE A 276 1.97 -9.48 -13.46
CA ILE A 276 1.40 -9.79 -12.15
C ILE A 276 1.72 -11.24 -11.81
N VAL A 277 2.39 -11.47 -10.67
CA VAL A 277 2.76 -12.81 -10.20
C VAL A 277 2.33 -13.01 -8.77
N PHE A 278 1.69 -14.15 -8.52
CA PHE A 278 1.47 -14.73 -7.21
C PHE A 278 2.25 -16.04 -7.13
N ASP A 279 3.09 -16.19 -6.12
CA ASP A 279 3.91 -17.37 -5.90
C ASP A 279 3.76 -17.87 -4.46
N SER A 280 3.43 -19.14 -4.30
CA SER A 280 3.29 -19.79 -3.00
C SER A 280 2.27 -19.06 -2.09
N CYS A 281 1.20 -18.54 -2.69
CA CYS A 281 0.14 -17.81 -1.99
C CYS A 281 -1.06 -18.71 -1.70
N SER A 282 -1.84 -18.39 -0.66
CA SER A 282 -3.06 -19.14 -0.35
C SER A 282 -4.18 -18.18 0.04
N ASP A 283 -5.33 -18.27 -0.61
CA ASP A 283 -6.55 -17.54 -0.22
C ASP A 283 -7.68 -18.48 0.28
N THR A 284 -7.36 -19.75 0.52
CA THR A 284 -8.31 -20.81 0.89
C THR A 284 -8.70 -20.84 2.37
N ALA A 285 -8.16 -19.94 3.19
CA ALA A 285 -8.38 -19.93 4.64
C ALA A 285 -9.85 -19.98 5.04
N LEU A 286 -10.73 -19.38 4.23
CA LEU A 286 -12.18 -19.40 4.43
C LEU A 286 -12.94 -20.13 3.31
N GLY A 287 -12.28 -21.01 2.56
CA GLY A 287 -12.90 -21.78 1.49
C GLY A 287 -14.03 -22.71 1.94
N PHE A 288 -14.16 -22.97 3.24
CA PHE A 288 -15.27 -23.74 3.83
C PHE A 288 -16.55 -22.91 4.04
N GLN A 289 -16.49 -21.59 3.93
CA GLN A 289 -17.64 -20.71 4.12
C GLN A 289 -18.60 -20.77 2.92
N ALA A 290 -19.89 -20.56 3.17
CA ALA A 290 -20.94 -20.68 2.16
C ALA A 290 -20.82 -19.66 1.01
N HIS A 291 -20.25 -18.47 1.27
CA HIS A 291 -20.04 -17.47 0.22
C HIS A 291 -18.85 -17.78 -0.70
N SER A 292 -17.93 -18.64 -0.25
CA SER A 292 -16.64 -18.84 -0.91
C SER A 292 -16.72 -19.38 -2.33
N PRO A 293 -17.61 -20.34 -2.67
CA PRO A 293 -17.77 -20.80 -4.06
C PRO A 293 -18.18 -19.69 -5.04
N GLY A 294 -18.92 -18.68 -4.57
CA GLY A 294 -19.43 -17.56 -5.38
C GLY A 294 -18.51 -16.33 -5.42
N LEU A 295 -17.42 -16.31 -4.65
CA LEU A 295 -16.47 -15.19 -4.64
C LEU A 295 -15.83 -14.98 -6.01
N ILE A 296 -15.74 -13.73 -6.45
CA ILE A 296 -14.75 -13.34 -7.46
C ILE A 296 -13.50 -12.88 -6.72
N ALA A 297 -12.61 -13.80 -6.40
CA ALA A 297 -11.42 -13.51 -5.60
C ALA A 297 -10.39 -12.69 -6.37
N HIS A 298 -10.27 -12.92 -7.68
CA HIS A 298 -9.33 -12.23 -8.57
C HIS A 298 -10.05 -11.75 -9.83
N ALA A 299 -9.84 -10.50 -10.22
CA ALA A 299 -10.50 -9.90 -11.38
C ALA A 299 -9.54 -9.08 -12.23
N TYR A 300 -9.57 -9.31 -13.54
CA TYR A 300 -8.68 -8.68 -14.51
C TYR A 300 -9.46 -8.11 -15.70
N THR A 301 -8.99 -6.98 -16.22
CA THR A 301 -9.46 -6.42 -17.49
C THR A 301 -8.28 -6.22 -18.44
N ASN A 302 -8.33 -6.91 -19.58
CA ASN A 302 -7.29 -6.89 -20.60
C ASN A 302 -5.86 -7.06 -20.06
N PRO A 303 -5.60 -8.04 -19.16
CA PRO A 303 -4.28 -8.19 -18.56
C PRO A 303 -3.21 -8.55 -19.60
N GLY A 304 -1.95 -8.25 -19.25
CA GLY A 304 -0.77 -8.77 -19.91
C GLY A 304 -0.43 -10.14 -19.35
N VAL A 305 0.62 -10.20 -18.54
CA VAL A 305 1.07 -11.44 -17.91
C VAL A 305 0.47 -11.56 -16.51
N VAL A 306 -0.22 -12.67 -16.25
CA VAL A 306 -0.72 -13.07 -14.92
C VAL A 306 -0.27 -14.50 -14.66
N VAL A 307 0.53 -14.71 -13.62
CA VAL A 307 1.05 -16.04 -13.27
C VAL A 307 0.73 -16.35 -11.82
N TYR A 308 0.16 -17.52 -11.60
CA TYR A 308 0.00 -18.14 -10.30
C TYR A 308 0.90 -19.37 -10.24
N ARG A 309 1.75 -19.47 -9.21
CA ARG A 309 2.65 -20.61 -8.99
C ARG A 309 2.47 -21.16 -7.60
N HIS A 310 2.33 -22.47 -7.45
CA HIS A 310 2.25 -23.13 -6.14
C HIS A 310 1.16 -22.51 -5.24
N CYS A 311 0.04 -22.10 -5.82
CA CYS A 311 -1.01 -21.37 -5.09
C CYS A 311 -2.20 -22.27 -4.73
N ASP A 312 -2.77 -22.04 -3.56
CA ASP A 312 -4.07 -22.59 -3.18
C ASP A 312 -5.14 -21.51 -3.33
N LEU A 313 -6.15 -21.79 -4.16
CA LEU A 313 -7.09 -20.79 -4.67
C LEU A 313 -8.55 -21.07 -4.27
N VAL A 314 -9.29 -20.00 -3.96
CA VAL A 314 -10.70 -20.01 -3.54
C VAL A 314 -11.56 -19.24 -4.54
N GLY A 315 -12.86 -19.58 -4.61
CA GLY A 315 -13.81 -18.87 -5.46
C GLY A 315 -13.47 -18.95 -6.94
N LYS A 316 -13.65 -17.84 -7.66
CA LYS A 316 -13.52 -17.72 -9.11
C LYS A 316 -12.56 -16.62 -9.50
N HIS A 317 -11.96 -16.78 -10.69
CA HIS A 317 -11.09 -15.80 -11.30
C HIS A 317 -11.76 -15.24 -12.56
N ALA A 318 -11.96 -13.93 -12.60
CA ALA A 318 -12.66 -13.24 -13.66
C ALA A 318 -11.70 -12.52 -14.62
N TYR A 319 -11.95 -12.67 -15.93
CA TYR A 319 -11.17 -12.09 -17.01
C TYR A 319 -12.10 -11.41 -18.02
N HIS A 320 -12.07 -10.08 -18.03
CA HIS A 320 -12.80 -9.26 -18.98
C HIS A 320 -11.89 -8.88 -20.16
N LEU A 321 -12.12 -9.52 -21.32
CA LEU A 321 -11.24 -9.48 -22.49
C LEU A 321 -11.95 -8.75 -23.64
N THR A 322 -11.83 -7.42 -23.67
CA THR A 322 -12.44 -6.56 -24.69
C THR A 322 -11.46 -6.04 -25.74
N SER A 323 -10.16 -6.07 -25.45
CA SER A 323 -9.11 -5.68 -26.40
C SER A 323 -8.08 -6.78 -26.56
N SER A 324 -7.47 -6.88 -27.75
CA SER A 324 -6.33 -7.78 -27.95
C SER A 324 -5.13 -7.28 -27.15
N ASN A 325 -4.38 -8.18 -26.53
CA ASN A 325 -3.08 -7.87 -25.94
C ASN A 325 -2.08 -8.96 -26.35
N ARG A 326 -1.12 -8.60 -27.20
CA ARG A 326 -0.13 -9.55 -27.75
C ARG A 326 0.82 -10.11 -26.69
N ARG A 327 0.97 -9.43 -25.55
CA ARG A 327 1.77 -9.87 -24.41
C ARG A 327 0.94 -10.71 -23.42
N ARG A 328 -0.34 -10.99 -23.72
CA ARG A 328 -1.22 -11.71 -22.80
C ARG A 328 -0.72 -13.13 -22.56
N ARG A 329 -0.52 -13.47 -21.29
CA ARG A 329 -0.18 -14.81 -20.83
C ARG A 329 -0.77 -15.04 -19.44
N ILE A 330 -1.76 -15.93 -19.34
CA ILE A 330 -2.41 -16.26 -18.07
C ILE A 330 -2.06 -17.72 -17.76
N VAL A 331 -1.33 -17.93 -16.68
CA VAL A 331 -0.80 -19.25 -16.32
C VAL A 331 -1.10 -19.58 -14.87
N TYR A 332 -1.60 -20.79 -14.66
CA TYR A 332 -1.64 -21.46 -13.37
C TYR A 332 -0.67 -22.62 -13.42
N ASP A 333 0.25 -22.68 -12.47
CA ASP A 333 1.29 -23.70 -12.39
C ASP A 333 1.34 -24.28 -10.98
N ALA A 334 1.16 -25.58 -10.86
CA ALA A 334 1.12 -26.32 -9.59
C ALA A 334 0.14 -25.72 -8.58
N CYS A 335 -1.04 -25.29 -9.03
CA CYS A 335 -2.08 -24.70 -8.20
C CYS A 335 -3.16 -25.71 -7.80
N THR A 336 -3.89 -25.40 -6.73
CA THR A 336 -5.10 -26.16 -6.32
C THR A 336 -6.30 -25.22 -6.12
N ARG A 337 -7.51 -25.71 -6.33
CA ARG A 337 -8.77 -24.96 -6.13
C ARG A 337 -9.63 -25.66 -5.08
N LYS A 338 -10.05 -24.90 -4.08
CA LYS A 338 -10.86 -25.44 -2.98
C LYS A 338 -12.29 -25.74 -3.40
N ASN A 339 -12.97 -24.79 -4.06
CA ASN A 339 -14.41 -24.84 -4.34
C ASN A 339 -14.76 -25.19 -5.79
N ASN A 340 -14.03 -24.65 -6.75
CA ASN A 340 -14.34 -24.74 -8.18
C ASN A 340 -13.24 -25.56 -8.89
N ARG A 341 -13.39 -26.88 -8.92
CA ARG A 341 -12.35 -27.83 -9.41
C ARG A 341 -12.40 -28.13 -10.90
N THR A 342 -13.10 -27.31 -11.68
CA THR A 342 -13.12 -27.41 -13.14
C THR A 342 -12.86 -26.02 -13.72
N ALA A 343 -12.22 -25.96 -14.89
CA ALA A 343 -11.99 -24.68 -15.57
C ALA A 343 -13.29 -23.88 -15.76
N ALA A 344 -14.39 -24.55 -16.14
CA ALA A 344 -15.70 -23.91 -16.35
C ALA A 344 -16.34 -23.35 -15.06
N SER A 345 -16.09 -23.96 -13.90
CA SER A 345 -16.61 -23.44 -12.62
C SER A 345 -15.71 -22.36 -12.02
N PHE A 346 -14.41 -22.43 -12.28
CA PHE A 346 -13.38 -21.56 -11.72
C PHE A 346 -13.20 -20.26 -12.50
N LEU A 347 -13.23 -20.33 -13.83
CA LEU A 347 -12.96 -19.19 -14.71
C LEU A 347 -14.27 -18.51 -15.12
N VAL A 348 -14.30 -17.18 -15.02
CA VAL A 348 -15.34 -16.34 -15.62
C VAL A 348 -14.67 -15.50 -16.69
N VAL A 349 -14.87 -15.86 -17.96
CA VAL A 349 -14.23 -15.17 -19.10
C VAL A 349 -15.31 -14.58 -19.99
N ASP A 350 -15.22 -13.27 -20.25
CA ASP A 350 -16.17 -12.56 -21.11
C ASP A 350 -15.47 -11.49 -21.98
N GLY A 351 -16.25 -10.84 -22.86
CA GLY A 351 -15.80 -9.80 -23.79
C GLY A 351 -15.58 -10.27 -25.23
N GLY A 352 -15.50 -9.31 -26.16
CA GLY A 352 -15.39 -9.58 -27.60
C GLY A 352 -14.08 -10.25 -28.05
N GLN A 353 -13.12 -10.41 -27.14
CA GLN A 353 -11.88 -11.15 -27.34
C GLN A 353 -11.79 -12.41 -26.45
N ALA A 354 -12.89 -12.81 -25.80
CA ALA A 354 -12.93 -14.03 -25.00
C ALA A 354 -12.63 -15.30 -25.83
N GLY A 355 -13.10 -15.34 -27.09
CA GLY A 355 -12.79 -16.41 -28.05
C GLY A 355 -11.48 -16.21 -28.82
N ALA A 356 -10.85 -15.03 -28.71
CA ALA A 356 -9.54 -14.74 -29.28
C ALA A 356 -8.46 -15.13 -28.27
N THR A 357 -8.14 -16.42 -28.23
CA THR A 357 -7.15 -17.02 -27.32
C THR A 357 -5.77 -16.37 -27.53
N PRO A 358 -5.05 -16.07 -26.44
CA PRO A 358 -4.04 -17.04 -26.00
C PRO A 358 -4.50 -17.77 -24.74
N PRO A 359 -4.17 -19.06 -24.59
CA PRO A 359 -4.80 -19.93 -23.60
C PRO A 359 -4.54 -19.43 -22.18
N ILE A 360 -5.60 -19.45 -21.37
CA ILE A 360 -5.43 -19.62 -19.93
C ILE A 360 -4.88 -21.04 -19.75
N THR A 361 -3.61 -21.15 -19.38
CA THR A 361 -2.92 -22.45 -19.29
C THR A 361 -2.92 -22.93 -17.85
N HIS A 362 -3.22 -24.21 -17.67
CA HIS A 362 -3.05 -24.96 -16.43
C HIS A 362 -1.88 -25.93 -16.60
N ILE A 363 -0.95 -25.95 -15.64
CA ILE A 363 0.29 -26.73 -15.72
C ILE A 363 0.49 -27.43 -14.38
N ASN A 364 0.64 -28.75 -14.37
CA ASN A 364 0.92 -29.54 -13.16
C ASN A 364 -0.05 -29.30 -12.00
N ASP A 365 -1.28 -28.86 -12.28
CA ASP A 365 -2.28 -28.57 -11.24
C ASP A 365 -2.75 -29.87 -10.59
N ALA A 366 -2.63 -29.97 -9.27
CA ALA A 366 -2.86 -31.22 -8.54
C ALA A 366 -4.36 -31.57 -8.36
N ASP A 367 -5.26 -30.67 -8.76
CA ASP A 367 -6.71 -30.83 -8.62
C ASP A 367 -7.42 -31.31 -9.90
N GLY A 368 -6.66 -31.67 -10.94
CA GLY A 368 -7.17 -32.27 -12.17
C GLY A 368 -7.70 -31.28 -13.20
N ILE A 369 -7.49 -29.98 -13.02
CA ILE A 369 -7.69 -29.00 -14.09
C ILE A 369 -6.49 -29.07 -15.04
N THR A 370 -6.68 -29.67 -16.22
CA THR A 370 -5.69 -29.71 -17.31
C THR A 370 -6.07 -28.78 -18.45
#